data_AF-A0A7I8BX64-F1
#
_entry.id   AF-A0A7I8BX64-F1
#
_cell.length_a   1.000
_cell.length_b   1.000
_cell.length_c   1.000
_cell.angle_alpha   90.00
_cell.angle_beta   90.00
_cell.angle_gamma   90.00
#
_symmetry.space_group_name_H-M   'P 1'
#
loop_
_entity.id
_entity.type
_entity.pdbx_description
1 polymer ?
#
loop_
_entity_poly.entity_id
_entity_poly.type
_entity_poly.pdbx_seq_one_letter_code
_entity_poly.pdbx_strand_id
1 'polypeptide(L)'
;MEREDFEQQLTALRRDAGPDTIAELADTAIAYWNGERLVYAAVSANGTGVLAGEFELDARRWTDWKSWLAGWLTDPVLSVRRDLPGGA
;
A
#
# COMPACT_ATOMS: atom_id res chain seq x y z
N MET A 1 -7.29 -15.09 -2.60
CA MET A 1 -7.93 -13.79 -2.44
C MET A 1 -8.01 -13.08 -3.78
N GLU A 2 -9.07 -12.33 -3.99
CA GLU A 2 -9.23 -11.43 -5.13
C GLU A 2 -8.68 -10.05 -4.79
N ARG A 3 -8.36 -9.25 -5.81
CA ARG A 3 -7.78 -7.91 -5.61
C ARG A 3 -8.72 -7.04 -4.80
N GLU A 4 -10.01 -7.06 -5.14
CA GLU A 4 -11.05 -6.27 -4.48
C GLU A 4 -11.17 -6.61 -2.99
N ASP A 5 -11.05 -7.89 -2.61
CA ASP A 5 -11.07 -8.31 -1.20
C ASP A 5 -9.87 -7.76 -0.43
N PHE A 6 -8.68 -7.79 -1.03
CA PHE A 6 -7.49 -7.18 -0.46
C PHE A 6 -7.63 -5.67 -0.32
N GLU A 7 -8.13 -4.99 -1.35
CA GLU A 7 -8.36 -3.53 -1.33
C GLU A 7 -9.38 -3.15 -0.25
N GLN A 8 -10.43 -3.94 -0.05
CA GLN A 8 -11.42 -3.76 1.01
C GLN A 8 -10.80 -3.95 2.41
N GLN A 9 -10.01 -5.00 2.61
CA GLN A 9 -9.33 -5.25 3.88
C GLN A 9 -8.30 -4.17 4.19
N LEU A 10 -7.52 -3.75 3.19
CA LEU A 10 -6.55 -2.67 3.34
C LEU A 10 -7.22 -1.33 3.68
N THR A 11 -8.35 -1.06 3.05
CA THR A 11 -9.16 0.14 3.35
C THR A 11 -9.71 0.08 4.78
N ALA A 12 -10.13 -1.08 5.27
CA ALA A 12 -10.57 -1.27 6.65
C ALA A 12 -9.42 -1.08 7.66
N LEU A 13 -8.28 -1.72 7.42
CA LEU A 13 -7.05 -1.56 8.23
C LEU A 13 -6.63 -0.10 8.33
N ARG A 14 -6.62 0.63 7.22
CA ARG A 14 -6.25 2.04 7.22
C ARG A 14 -7.31 2.92 7.87
N ARG A 15 -8.61 2.61 7.72
CA ARG A 15 -9.67 3.34 8.44
C ARG A 15 -9.47 3.28 9.96
N ASP A 16 -9.00 2.15 10.45
CA ASP A 16 -8.67 1.96 11.86
C ASP A 16 -7.40 2.74 12.25
N ALA A 17 -6.38 2.73 11.38
CA ALA A 17 -5.09 3.37 11.64
C ALA A 17 -5.03 4.89 11.36
N GLY A 18 -5.94 5.45 10.57
CA GLY A 18 -6.03 6.89 10.27
C GLY A 18 -5.65 7.31 8.83
N PRO A 19 -5.99 8.55 8.44
CA PRO A 19 -5.83 9.05 7.06
C PRO A 19 -4.36 9.22 6.64
N ASP A 20 -3.45 9.47 7.57
CA ASP A 20 -2.00 9.63 7.30
C ASP A 20 -1.22 8.31 7.19
N THR A 21 -1.92 7.17 7.31
CA THR A 21 -1.27 5.86 7.43
C THR A 21 -1.11 5.17 6.08
N ILE A 22 0.12 4.89 5.68
CA ILE A 22 0.44 4.09 4.50
C ILE A 22 0.66 2.64 4.87
N ALA A 23 0.37 1.75 3.92
CA ALA A 23 0.68 0.34 4.01
C ALA A 23 2.01 0.06 3.31
N GLU A 24 3.00 -0.41 4.06
CA GLU A 24 4.28 -0.81 3.51
C GLU A 24 4.18 -2.26 3.07
N LEU A 25 3.92 -2.48 1.79
CA LEU A 25 3.84 -3.83 1.25
C LEU A 25 5.22 -4.49 1.31
N ALA A 26 6.25 -3.79 0.82
CA ALA A 26 7.64 -4.24 0.81
C ALA A 26 8.59 -3.05 1.04
N ASP A 27 9.88 -3.33 1.27
CA ASP A 27 10.94 -2.32 1.40
C ASP A 27 11.03 -1.36 0.20
N THR A 28 10.50 -1.78 -0.95
CA THR A 28 10.48 -1.00 -2.20
C THR A 28 9.07 -0.75 -2.74
N ALA A 29 8.01 -1.12 -2.01
CA ALA A 29 6.64 -0.94 -2.47
C ALA A 29 5.69 -0.57 -1.33
N ILE A 30 4.95 0.51 -1.52
CA ILE A 30 3.93 0.97 -0.57
C ILE A 30 2.57 1.09 -1.27
N ALA A 31 1.53 1.03 -0.48
CA ALA A 31 0.17 1.35 -0.88
C ALA A 31 -0.38 2.46 0.01
N TYR A 32 -0.95 3.48 -0.62
CA TYR A 32 -1.58 4.60 0.07
C TYR A 32 -2.89 5.01 -0.59
N TRP A 33 -3.84 5.45 0.23
CA TRP A 33 -5.03 6.14 -0.21
C TRP A 33 -4.67 7.58 -0.58
N ASN A 34 -5.01 8.00 -1.79
CA ASN A 34 -4.77 9.38 -2.26
C ASN A 34 -5.96 10.33 -1.99
N GLY A 35 -7.00 9.87 -1.30
CA GLY A 35 -8.25 10.59 -1.08
C GLY A 35 -9.42 10.03 -1.90
N GLU A 36 -9.14 9.45 -3.06
CA GLU A 36 -10.15 8.96 -3.99
C GLU A 36 -10.06 7.45 -4.24
N ARG A 37 -8.84 6.91 -4.27
CA ARG A 37 -8.56 5.50 -4.53
C ARG A 37 -7.28 5.03 -3.85
N LEU A 38 -7.12 3.72 -3.81
CA LEU A 38 -5.88 3.09 -3.40
C LEU A 38 -4.85 3.23 -4.53
N VAL A 39 -3.69 3.78 -4.21
CA VAL A 39 -2.57 3.99 -5.10
C VAL A 39 -1.39 3.17 -4.60
N TYR A 40 -0.76 2.44 -5.51
CA TYR A 40 0.46 1.71 -5.22
C TYR A 40 1.63 2.52 -5.76
N ALA A 41 2.71 2.58 -5.01
CA ALA A 41 3.91 3.27 -5.45
C ALA A 41 5.15 2.53 -5.00
N ALA A 42 6.15 2.53 -5.87
CA ALA A 42 7.46 2.05 -5.55
C ALA A 42 8.19 3.11 -4.73
N VAL A 43 8.89 2.70 -3.69
CA VAL A 43 9.82 3.56 -2.95
C VAL A 43 11.25 3.24 -3.35
N SER A 44 12.08 4.27 -3.36
CA SER A 44 13.48 4.15 -3.72
C SER A 44 14.18 3.24 -2.72
N ALA A 45 14.86 2.20 -3.22
CA ALA A 45 15.64 1.25 -2.40
C ALA A 45 16.80 1.91 -1.62
N ASN A 46 17.06 3.19 -1.89
CA ASN A 46 18.09 4.03 -1.31
C ASN A 46 17.81 4.38 0.17
N GLY A 47 16.68 3.94 0.73
CA GLY A 47 16.28 4.24 2.11
C GLY A 47 15.86 5.70 2.34
N THR A 48 15.80 6.52 1.28
CA THR A 48 15.32 7.90 1.37
C THR A 48 13.81 7.98 1.56
N GLY A 49 13.10 6.86 1.38
CA GLY A 49 11.65 6.80 1.42
C GLY A 49 10.97 7.50 0.23
N VAL A 50 11.72 8.13 -0.68
CA VAL A 50 11.16 8.87 -1.81
C VAL A 50 10.39 7.92 -2.73
N LEU A 51 9.19 8.33 -3.15
CA LEU A 51 8.43 7.62 -4.17
C LEU A 51 9.24 7.60 -5.47
N ALA A 52 9.66 6.41 -5.90
CA ALA A 52 10.33 6.20 -7.17
C ALA A 52 9.33 6.27 -8.34
N GLY A 53 8.07 5.88 -8.10
CA GLY A 53 6.99 6.01 -9.08
C GLY A 53 5.73 5.27 -8.67
N GLU A 54 4.58 5.84 -9.02
CA GLU A 54 3.28 5.19 -8.88
C GLU A 54 3.15 4.06 -9.91
N PHE A 55 2.47 2.99 -9.53
CA PHE A 55 2.20 1.87 -10.41
C PHE A 55 0.81 1.30 -10.17
N GLU A 56 0.29 0.63 -11.18
CA GLU A 56 -0.99 -0.06 -11.08
C GLU A 56 -0.77 -1.55 -10.75
N LEU A 57 -1.66 -2.08 -9.92
CA LEU A 57 -1.69 -3.50 -9.57
C LEU A 57 -2.58 -4.24 -10.57
N ASP A 58 -2.07 -4.38 -11.79
CA ASP A 58 -2.73 -5.10 -12.88
C ASP A 58 -2.89 -6.59 -12.57
N ALA A 59 -3.80 -7.28 -13.27
CA ALA A 59 -4.09 -8.71 -13.08
C ALA A 59 -2.84 -9.61 -13.12
N ARG A 60 -1.83 -9.25 -13.94
CA ARG A 60 -0.55 -9.97 -14.00
C ARG A 60 0.24 -9.82 -12.68
N ARG A 61 0.51 -8.57 -12.26
CA ARG A 61 1.22 -8.30 -11.00
C ARG A 61 0.46 -8.84 -9.80
N TRP A 62 -0.86 -8.70 -9.79
CA TRP A 62 -1.72 -9.31 -8.79
C TRP A 62 -1.52 -10.81 -8.71
N THR A 63 -1.45 -11.51 -9.85
CA THR A 63 -1.28 -12.97 -9.85
C THR A 63 0.06 -13.41 -9.26
N ASP A 64 1.13 -12.65 -9.50
CA ASP A 64 2.44 -12.87 -8.88
C ASP A 64 2.44 -12.54 -7.38
N TRP A 65 1.77 -11.46 -6.98
CA TRP A 65 1.86 -10.94 -5.61
C TRP A 65 0.78 -11.47 -4.66
N LYS A 66 -0.36 -11.98 -5.16
CA LYS A 66 -1.52 -12.38 -4.34
C LYS A 66 -1.17 -13.32 -3.20
N SER A 67 -0.25 -14.27 -3.42
CA SER A 67 0.13 -15.25 -2.41
C SER A 67 0.95 -14.61 -1.30
N TRP A 68 1.80 -13.65 -1.66
CA TRP A 68 2.62 -12.91 -0.72
C TRP A 68 1.81 -11.84 0.02
N LEU A 69 0.96 -11.08 -0.69
CA LEU A 69 0.01 -10.12 -0.09
C LEU A 69 -0.94 -10.79 0.90
N ALA A 70 -1.35 -12.04 0.62
CA ALA A 70 -2.14 -12.83 1.55
C ALA A 70 -1.42 -13.10 2.87
N GLY A 71 -0.11 -13.37 2.80
CA GLY A 71 0.72 -13.49 4.00
C GLY A 71 0.90 -12.14 4.70
N TRP A 72 1.16 -11.09 3.94
CA TRP A 72 1.34 -9.73 4.47
C TRP A 72 0.10 -9.23 5.24
N LEU A 73 -1.11 -9.54 4.78
CA LEU A 73 -2.34 -9.18 5.49
C LEU A 73 -2.45 -9.78 6.90
N THR A 74 -1.74 -10.86 7.19
CA THR A 74 -1.74 -11.46 8.53
C THR A 74 -0.86 -10.70 9.52
N ASP A 75 0.14 -9.97 9.04
CA ASP A 75 1.02 -9.10 9.82
C ASP A 75 1.29 -7.80 9.02
N PRO A 76 0.29 -6.92 8.88
CA PRO A 76 0.38 -5.76 8.01
C PRO A 76 1.28 -4.69 8.63
N VAL A 77 2.28 -4.25 7.87
CA VAL A 77 3.16 -3.17 8.28
C VAL A 77 2.56 -1.83 7.87
N LEU A 78 2.07 -1.09 8.86
CA LEU A 78 1.49 0.24 8.67
C LEU A 78 2.43 1.30 9.23
N SER A 79 2.72 2.32 8.43
CA SER A 79 3.57 3.45 8.81
C SER A 79 2.85 4.76 8.57
N VAL A 80 3.09 5.76 9.42
CA VAL A 80 2.53 7.10 9.25
C VAL A 80 3.54 7.95 8.50
N ARG A 81 3.13 8.54 7.37
CA ARG A 81 4.00 9.40 6.57
C ARG A 81 3.32 10.73 6.23
N ARG A 82 3.63 11.76 7.03
CA ARG A 82 3.14 13.14 6.83
C ARG A 82 3.64 13.85 5.57
N ASP A 83 4.63 13.26 4.88
CA ASP A 83 5.18 13.80 3.64
C ASP A 83 4.30 13.51 2.41
N LEU A 84 3.35 12.58 2.53
CA LEU A 84 2.44 12.23 1.44
C LEU A 84 1.17 13.09 1.47
N PRO A 85 0.57 13.38 0.30
CA PRO A 85 -0.59 14.28 0.17
C PRO A 85 -1.91 13.75 0.78
N GLY A 86 -1.85 12.79 1.71
CA GLY A 86 -3.00 12.24 2.42
C GLY A 86 -3.25 12.81 3.82
N GLY A 87 -2.37 13.68 4.32
CA GLY A 87 -2.54 14.37 5.60
C GLY A 87 -3.31 15.66 5.43
N ALA A 88 -4.51 15.72 6.01
CA ALA A 88 -5.31 16.94 6.12
C ALA A 88 -4.67 17.94 7.10
#